data_AF-A0A1Y1ZK82-F1
#
_entry.id   AF-A0A1Y1ZK82-F1
#
_cell.length_a   1.000
_cell.length_b   1.000
_cell.length_c   1.000
_cell.angle_alpha   90.00
_cell.angle_beta   90.00
_cell.angle_gamma   90.00
#
_symmetry.space_group_name_H-M   'P 1'
#
loop_
_entity.id
_entity.type
_entity.pdbx_description
1 polymer ?
#
loop_
_entity_poly.entity_id
_entity_poly.type
_entity_poly.pdbx_seq_one_letter_code
_entity_poly.pdbx_strand_id
1 'polypeptide(L)'
;MPEKEKSKKRKRTAVVVQDLSDNDGSGSMDVEAHTEREMAPSKYSAAHPLKKRVDDDEKHHRKDSSRQVVVESLLKKKKSAKPEKSKVRGEDDVGTKDRTSAPIVDQAHVTKKSRKDGNLKEEGKGNAKRNAAVKDSEDESEDSAVEGRPTKTYQEDAMEIDDPVDKNSSSDLNTSKPSALFKPKKGRDWTLSIALPGSFIANTKSIEQKNSLAARIARAAAVFCVDEVIIFDDDPSTLPHFASKTQIKGKKTKADLLAGVGPDQEPWDNPDQFLFHVLSYLECPPHLRVALFPHHPNLRGCGAMPSLDMPHHSRPTEWTQYREGVTVEVRDDFSTLHSNSRRNKASTPEEFSYVDCGIGFPVRVPYAIPLHMRVTLKFANADPPPRWPKITQQIADGLNAEPVLASTPREEAGYYWGYTIRRAESLSEVFIGSPYEDGYDYTLGTSERGVRLSSLLPDRRDYRFGSEDDGEPEFVNGSLKLPTSFKHLLLVIGGVQGLEPAVVSDPILKEKGFTKEKAHEAFDGWVDLVPGQGSRTIRTEEAVWLALMGTREYVEGNV
;
A
#
# COMPACT_ATOMS: atom_id res chain seq x y z
N MET A 1 -9.83 -68.59 -40.72
CA MET A 1 -10.87 -67.80 -40.03
C MET A 1 -11.71 -68.75 -39.18
N PRO A 2 -12.13 -68.38 -37.96
CA PRO A 2 -11.32 -67.99 -36.81
C PRO A 2 -11.51 -68.99 -35.64
N GLU A 3 -10.53 -69.12 -34.74
CA GLU A 3 -10.70 -69.91 -33.51
C GLU A 3 -10.00 -69.26 -32.31
N LYS A 4 -10.65 -69.39 -31.16
CA LYS A 4 -10.32 -68.80 -29.86
C LYS A 4 -9.25 -69.60 -29.11
N GLU A 5 -8.59 -68.89 -28.20
CA GLU A 5 -8.05 -69.31 -26.90
C GLU A 5 -6.76 -70.16 -26.75
N LYS A 6 -5.84 -69.53 -25.98
CA LYS A 6 -5.12 -70.03 -24.79
C LYS A 6 -3.85 -70.91 -24.92
N SER A 7 -2.79 -70.30 -24.40
CA SER A 7 -1.87 -70.81 -23.36
C SER A 7 -0.72 -71.74 -23.72
N LYS A 8 0.44 -71.45 -23.10
CA LYS A 8 1.56 -72.31 -22.67
C LYS A 8 2.49 -71.35 -21.90
N LYS A 9 3.22 -71.65 -20.84
CA LYS A 9 3.57 -72.76 -19.93
C LYS A 9 4.55 -72.03 -18.95
N ARG A 10 4.79 -72.34 -17.67
CA ARG A 10 5.06 -73.62 -17.01
C ARG A 10 5.35 -73.31 -15.52
N LYS A 11 4.93 -74.20 -14.63
CA LYS A 11 5.30 -74.26 -13.20
C LYS A 11 6.72 -74.83 -13.04
N ARG A 12 7.44 -74.45 -11.97
CA ARG A 12 8.03 -75.41 -10.99
C ARG A 12 8.59 -74.71 -9.74
N THR A 13 8.34 -75.38 -8.63
CA THR A 13 8.72 -75.13 -7.23
C THR A 13 9.97 -75.96 -6.88
N ALA A 14 10.57 -75.66 -5.71
CA ALA A 14 11.44 -76.49 -4.85
C ALA A 14 12.96 -76.19 -4.94
N VAL A 15 13.80 -76.23 -3.89
CA VAL A 15 13.74 -76.13 -2.40
C VAL A 15 15.14 -76.52 -1.91
N VAL A 16 15.73 -75.75 -0.98
CA VAL A 16 16.64 -76.13 0.14
C VAL A 16 18.05 -76.69 -0.16
N VAL A 17 19.09 -76.19 0.54
CA VAL A 17 19.87 -76.81 1.64
C VAL A 17 21.07 -75.88 2.01
N GLN A 18 21.39 -75.90 3.32
CA GLN A 18 22.48 -75.30 4.11
C GLN A 18 23.90 -75.45 3.50
N ASP A 19 24.96 -74.71 3.87
CA ASP A 19 25.72 -74.84 5.13
C ASP A 19 27.06 -74.06 5.05
N LEU A 20 27.56 -73.62 6.23
CA LEU A 20 28.96 -73.37 6.67
C LEU A 20 29.80 -72.25 6.00
N SER A 21 30.77 -71.58 6.63
CA SER A 21 31.14 -71.18 8.00
C SER A 21 32.42 -70.31 7.84
N ASP A 22 32.71 -69.48 8.84
CA ASP A 22 34.03 -68.85 9.13
C ASP A 22 34.54 -67.74 8.20
N ASN A 23 35.38 -66.77 8.60
CA ASN A 23 35.61 -65.99 9.81
C ASN A 23 36.59 -64.87 9.35
N ASP A 24 36.69 -63.81 10.14
CA ASP A 24 37.79 -62.83 10.21
C ASP A 24 37.92 -61.70 9.17
N GLY A 25 38.08 -60.48 9.69
CA GLY A 25 38.88 -59.45 9.01
C GLY A 25 38.41 -58.00 9.12
N SER A 26 38.38 -57.46 10.34
CA SER A 26 38.68 -56.06 10.73
C SER A 26 38.90 -54.98 9.64
N GLY A 27 38.26 -53.81 9.82
CA GLY A 27 38.89 -52.52 9.45
C GLY A 27 37.95 -51.39 9.02
N SER A 28 37.67 -50.46 9.95
CA SER A 28 37.38 -49.01 9.80
C SER A 28 36.60 -48.53 8.56
N MET A 29 35.31 -48.17 8.68
CA MET A 29 34.81 -46.82 9.04
C MET A 29 35.54 -45.65 8.34
N ASP A 30 34.97 -45.16 7.25
CA ASP A 30 34.53 -43.77 7.05
C ASP A 30 33.70 -43.68 5.75
N VAL A 31 32.41 -43.42 5.86
CA VAL A 31 31.56 -43.04 4.72
C VAL A 31 30.65 -41.90 5.16
N GLU A 32 30.83 -40.76 4.50
CA GLU A 32 29.98 -39.58 4.56
C GLU A 32 28.51 -39.95 4.24
N ALA A 33 27.59 -39.55 5.12
CA ALA A 33 26.17 -39.58 4.85
C ALA A 33 25.66 -38.12 4.75
N HIS A 34 25.39 -37.71 3.52
CA HIS A 34 24.55 -36.57 3.19
C HIS A 34 23.24 -36.63 4.00
N THR A 35 22.95 -35.55 4.73
CA THR A 35 21.61 -35.27 5.23
C THR A 35 21.19 -33.89 4.75
N GLU A 36 20.28 -33.87 3.79
CA GLU A 36 19.52 -32.71 3.38
C GLU A 36 18.74 -32.18 4.60
N ARG A 37 18.92 -30.89 4.92
CA ARG A 37 18.13 -30.19 5.94
C ARG A 37 17.15 -29.26 5.27
N GLU A 38 15.88 -29.53 5.52
CA GLU A 38 14.72 -28.70 5.21
C GLU A 38 14.93 -27.25 5.66
N MET A 39 14.73 -26.29 4.74
CA MET A 39 14.66 -24.86 5.03
C MET A 39 13.21 -24.44 5.31
N ALA A 40 12.98 -23.91 6.51
CA ALA A 40 11.74 -23.26 6.93
C ALA A 40 11.62 -21.81 6.36
N PRO A 41 10.40 -21.25 6.23
CA PRO A 41 10.17 -20.05 5.43
C PRO A 41 10.39 -18.72 6.17
N SER A 42 10.98 -17.78 5.42
CA SER A 42 10.72 -16.33 5.31
C SER A 42 10.43 -15.51 6.58
N LYS A 43 11.41 -14.70 6.99
CA LYS A 43 11.25 -13.55 7.90
C LYS A 43 10.95 -12.28 7.09
N TYR A 44 9.69 -11.84 7.10
CA TYR A 44 9.34 -10.43 6.92
C TYR A 44 8.70 -9.97 8.23
N SER A 45 9.42 -9.17 9.00
CA SER A 45 8.85 -8.45 10.14
C SER A 45 9.53 -7.10 10.26
N ALA A 46 8.68 -6.09 10.43
CA ALA A 46 9.00 -4.71 10.69
C ALA A 46 9.98 -4.53 11.87
N ALA A 47 10.62 -3.36 11.86
CA ALA A 47 11.49 -2.86 12.92
C ALA A 47 10.93 -3.13 14.31
N HIS A 48 11.75 -3.73 15.17
CA HIS A 48 11.54 -3.77 16.61
C HIS A 48 12.50 -2.79 17.28
N PRO A 49 12.02 -1.94 18.22
CA PRO A 49 12.91 -1.11 19.02
C PRO A 49 13.66 -1.99 20.03
N LEU A 50 14.92 -1.64 20.25
CA LEU A 50 15.79 -2.20 21.29
C LEU A 50 15.08 -2.18 22.65
N LYS A 51 14.82 -3.35 23.25
CA LYS A 51 14.38 -3.46 24.65
C LYS A 51 15.32 -4.36 25.47
N LYS A 52 15.72 -3.82 26.63
CA LYS A 52 16.29 -4.54 27.76
C LYS A 52 15.36 -5.68 28.18
N ARG A 53 15.96 -6.83 28.52
CA ARG A 53 15.33 -8.02 29.11
C ARG A 53 14.62 -7.68 30.41
N VAL A 54 13.36 -8.08 30.57
CA VAL A 54 12.69 -8.71 31.76
C VAL A 54 11.24 -9.12 31.34
N ASP A 55 10.89 -10.38 31.66
CA ASP A 55 9.59 -11.08 31.78
C ASP A 55 8.56 -11.12 30.62
N ASP A 56 8.39 -12.31 30.02
CA ASP A 56 7.50 -12.59 28.87
C ASP A 56 6.10 -13.14 29.21
N ASP A 57 5.76 -13.38 30.48
CA ASP A 57 4.43 -13.90 30.86
C ASP A 57 3.35 -12.80 31.05
N GLU A 58 3.73 -11.52 31.14
CA GLU A 58 2.78 -10.39 31.27
C GLU A 58 2.20 -9.90 29.92
N LYS A 59 2.78 -10.29 28.77
CA LYS A 59 2.40 -9.77 27.45
C LYS A 59 1.11 -10.35 26.88
N HIS A 60 0.77 -11.60 27.20
CA HIS A 60 -0.45 -12.24 26.67
C HIS A 60 -1.71 -11.72 27.35
N HIS A 61 -1.65 -11.33 28.63
CA HIS A 61 -2.80 -10.74 29.32
C HIS A 61 -3.00 -9.25 29.02
N ARG A 62 -1.91 -8.50 28.75
CA ARG A 62 -2.01 -7.09 28.32
C ARG A 62 -2.63 -6.93 26.93
N LYS A 63 -2.35 -7.81 25.96
CA LYS A 63 -2.93 -7.71 24.60
C LYS A 63 -4.45 -7.90 24.56
N ASP A 64 -5.01 -8.78 25.37
CA ASP A 64 -6.48 -8.96 25.46
C ASP A 64 -7.16 -7.78 26.19
N SER A 65 -6.49 -7.22 27.20
CA SER A 65 -6.98 -6.03 27.90
C SER A 65 -6.95 -4.78 27.01
N SER A 66 -5.89 -4.56 26.24
CA SER A 66 -5.80 -3.44 25.28
C SER A 66 -6.84 -3.54 24.15
N ARG A 67 -7.15 -4.75 23.68
CA ARG A 67 -8.22 -5.00 22.69
C ARG A 67 -9.61 -4.65 23.23
N GLN A 68 -9.89 -4.95 24.51
CA GLN A 68 -11.12 -4.53 25.16
C GLN A 68 -11.18 -3.02 25.40
N VAL A 69 -10.07 -2.37 25.75
CA VAL A 69 -10.02 -0.94 26.09
C VAL A 69 -10.25 -0.04 24.86
N VAL A 70 -9.65 -0.35 23.70
CA VAL A 70 -9.90 0.42 22.46
C VAL A 70 -11.34 0.25 21.98
N VAL A 71 -11.87 -0.96 22.06
CA VAL A 71 -13.27 -1.28 21.74
C VAL A 71 -14.25 -0.61 22.70
N GLU A 72 -13.93 -0.53 23.99
CA GLU A 72 -14.72 0.22 24.96
C GLU A 72 -14.58 1.73 24.77
N SER A 73 -13.45 2.25 24.29
CA SER A 73 -13.27 3.68 24.01
C SER A 73 -14.16 4.17 22.87
N LEU A 74 -14.30 3.36 21.80
CA LEU A 74 -15.24 3.57 20.70
C LEU A 74 -16.70 3.60 21.19
N LEU A 75 -17.01 2.87 22.27
CA LEU A 75 -18.34 2.78 22.87
C LEU A 75 -18.59 3.80 24.01
N LYS A 76 -17.56 4.23 24.74
CA LYS A 76 -17.64 5.19 25.85
C LYS A 76 -17.78 6.63 25.36
N LYS A 77 -17.11 7.03 24.27
CA LYS A 77 -17.30 8.36 23.64
C LYS A 77 -18.75 8.63 23.22
N LYS A 78 -19.57 7.58 22.97
CA LYS A 78 -20.98 7.71 22.54
C LYS A 78 -22.02 7.61 23.67
N LYS A 79 -21.66 7.15 24.88
CA LYS A 79 -22.63 7.07 26.01
C LYS A 79 -22.88 8.41 26.71
N SER A 80 -22.00 9.39 26.55
CA SER A 80 -22.16 10.75 27.08
C SER A 80 -23.09 11.65 26.24
N ALA A 81 -23.45 11.25 25.02
CA ALA A 81 -24.24 12.06 24.09
C ALA A 81 -25.67 11.52 23.86
N LYS A 82 -26.44 11.33 24.93
CA LYS A 82 -27.91 11.16 24.82
C LYS A 82 -28.60 12.46 25.24
N PRO A 83 -29.43 13.09 24.39
CA PRO A 83 -30.26 14.19 24.84
C PRO A 83 -31.39 13.63 25.73
N GLU A 84 -31.50 14.17 26.94
CA GLU A 84 -32.62 13.90 27.84
C GLU A 84 -33.93 14.35 27.18
N LYS A 85 -34.92 13.46 27.17
CA LYS A 85 -36.29 13.77 26.74
C LYS A 85 -36.98 14.62 27.82
N SER A 86 -37.07 15.93 27.62
CA SER A 86 -37.94 16.78 28.43
C SER A 86 -39.42 16.56 28.03
N LYS A 87 -40.18 15.94 28.95
CA LYS A 87 -41.64 16.00 28.98
C LYS A 87 -42.09 17.44 29.26
N VAL A 88 -42.97 18.00 28.43
CA VAL A 88 -43.88 19.08 28.87
C VAL A 88 -45.29 18.77 28.38
N ARG A 89 -46.22 18.87 29.34
CA ARG A 89 -47.67 18.67 29.28
C ARG A 89 -48.35 19.68 28.36
N GLY A 90 -49.50 19.29 27.80
CA GLY A 90 -50.42 20.19 27.10
C GLY A 90 -51.33 20.97 28.04
N GLU A 91 -51.96 21.99 27.47
CA GLU A 91 -53.21 22.63 27.90
C GLU A 91 -53.83 23.38 26.68
N ASP A 92 -54.97 22.85 26.24
CA ASP A 92 -56.25 23.45 25.83
C ASP A 92 -56.37 24.84 25.17
N ASP A 93 -56.93 24.77 23.94
CA ASP A 93 -58.20 25.36 23.46
C ASP A 93 -58.34 26.87 23.09
N VAL A 94 -59.30 27.06 22.17
CA VAL A 94 -59.99 28.26 21.66
C VAL A 94 -59.73 28.54 20.17
N GLY A 95 -60.68 28.08 19.36
CA GLY A 95 -60.83 28.42 17.94
C GLY A 95 -61.53 29.75 17.70
N THR A 96 -61.44 30.26 16.47
CA THR A 96 -62.54 30.99 15.80
C THR A 96 -62.37 30.87 14.28
N LYS A 97 -63.51 30.74 13.61
CA LYS A 97 -63.76 30.55 12.18
C LYS A 97 -63.36 31.78 11.35
N ASP A 98 -63.03 31.58 10.06
CA ASP A 98 -63.91 32.12 9.01
C ASP A 98 -63.78 31.43 7.65
N ARG A 99 -64.91 31.39 6.95
CA ARG A 99 -65.15 30.79 5.62
C ARG A 99 -65.24 31.88 4.56
N THR A 100 -64.80 31.57 3.33
CA THR A 100 -65.41 31.92 2.01
C THR A 100 -64.36 31.62 0.93
N SER A 101 -64.60 31.17 -0.31
CA SER A 101 -65.67 30.54 -1.09
C SER A 101 -65.03 30.31 -2.48
N ALA A 102 -65.27 29.15 -3.11
CA ALA A 102 -64.71 28.70 -4.40
C ALA A 102 -65.45 29.34 -5.62
N PRO A 103 -65.44 28.81 -6.89
CA PRO A 103 -64.55 27.87 -7.63
C PRO A 103 -64.29 28.31 -9.12
N ILE A 104 -63.64 27.46 -9.95
CA ILE A 104 -64.10 26.93 -11.28
C ILE A 104 -62.89 26.48 -12.17
N VAL A 105 -62.70 25.16 -12.43
CA VAL A 105 -62.89 24.37 -13.70
C VAL A 105 -61.78 24.66 -14.75
N ASP A 106 -60.99 23.70 -15.26
CA ASP A 106 -61.45 22.67 -16.21
C ASP A 106 -60.60 21.38 -16.28
N GLN A 107 -61.30 20.29 -16.60
CA GLN A 107 -60.79 18.95 -16.89
C GLN A 107 -60.73 18.72 -18.40
N ALA A 108 -59.81 17.87 -18.87
CA ALA A 108 -60.14 16.89 -19.91
C ALA A 108 -59.17 15.69 -19.87
N HIS A 109 -59.72 14.53 -20.20
CA HIS A 109 -59.28 13.21 -19.78
C HIS A 109 -59.45 12.25 -20.99
N VAL A 110 -58.71 11.12 -20.99
CA VAL A 110 -58.97 9.83 -21.69
C VAL A 110 -58.79 9.85 -23.25
N THR A 111 -58.29 8.83 -23.99
CA THR A 111 -58.49 7.37 -23.94
C THR A 111 -57.45 6.53 -24.72
N LYS A 112 -57.36 5.26 -24.28
CA LYS A 112 -56.63 4.07 -24.76
C LYS A 112 -57.09 3.51 -26.13
N LYS A 113 -56.20 2.75 -26.81
CA LYS A 113 -56.36 1.39 -27.44
C LYS A 113 -55.17 1.13 -28.40
N SER A 114 -54.29 0.14 -28.25
CA SER A 114 -54.36 -1.34 -28.40
C SER A 114 -54.26 -1.89 -29.84
N ARG A 115 -53.39 -2.93 -30.00
CA ARG A 115 -53.27 -3.97 -31.07
C ARG A 115 -52.45 -3.60 -32.33
N LYS A 116 -51.77 -4.50 -33.06
CA LYS A 116 -51.19 -5.86 -32.89
C LYS A 116 -50.57 -6.23 -34.27
N ASP A 117 -49.51 -7.06 -34.28
CA ASP A 117 -49.01 -7.96 -35.35
C ASP A 117 -48.52 -7.42 -36.72
N GLY A 118 -47.40 -8.00 -37.19
CA GLY A 118 -46.95 -7.90 -38.59
C GLY A 118 -45.48 -8.25 -38.84
N ASN A 119 -45.14 -9.54 -38.83
CA ASN A 119 -43.87 -10.14 -39.25
C ASN A 119 -43.79 -10.18 -40.80
N LEU A 120 -42.61 -10.05 -41.42
CA LEU A 120 -42.22 -10.71 -42.69
C LEU A 120 -40.71 -10.54 -42.99
N LYS A 121 -40.17 -11.56 -43.65
CA LYS A 121 -38.75 -11.95 -43.83
C LYS A 121 -38.15 -11.51 -45.20
N GLU A 122 -36.88 -11.91 -45.36
CA GLU A 122 -36.10 -12.26 -46.58
C GLU A 122 -35.15 -11.17 -47.11
N GLU A 123 -33.83 -11.35 -46.96
CA GLU A 123 -32.87 -12.16 -47.74
C GLU A 123 -32.50 -11.53 -49.11
N GLY A 124 -31.19 -11.41 -49.39
CA GLY A 124 -30.72 -11.19 -50.76
C GLY A 124 -29.36 -10.50 -50.93
N LYS A 125 -28.38 -11.28 -51.37
CA LYS A 125 -26.96 -10.98 -51.66
C LYS A 125 -26.75 -9.94 -52.79
N GLY A 126 -25.54 -9.35 -52.86
CA GLY A 126 -25.03 -8.78 -54.11
C GLY A 126 -23.73 -7.96 -54.04
N ASN A 127 -22.60 -8.60 -54.35
CA ASN A 127 -21.30 -7.99 -54.69
C ASN A 127 -21.39 -7.07 -55.92
N ALA A 128 -20.58 -5.99 -55.98
CA ALA A 128 -19.77 -5.66 -57.18
C ALA A 128 -18.83 -4.46 -56.95
N LYS A 129 -17.56 -4.71 -57.29
CA LYS A 129 -16.44 -3.78 -57.48
C LYS A 129 -16.71 -2.75 -58.59
N ARG A 130 -16.08 -1.56 -58.50
CA ARG A 130 -15.51 -0.85 -59.66
C ARG A 130 -14.20 -0.13 -59.27
N ASN A 131 -13.17 -0.41 -60.07
CA ASN A 131 -11.86 0.25 -60.14
C ASN A 131 -11.88 1.40 -61.18
N ALA A 132 -11.01 2.39 -61.01
CA ALA A 132 -10.18 3.06 -62.03
C ALA A 132 -9.19 3.99 -61.27
N ALA A 133 -7.86 3.76 -61.21
CA ALA A 133 -6.80 3.83 -62.25
C ALA A 133 -6.59 5.31 -62.69
N VAL A 134 -5.40 5.94 -62.77
CA VAL A 134 -4.03 5.57 -63.19
C VAL A 134 -3.03 6.73 -62.89
N LYS A 135 -1.71 6.41 -62.91
CA LYS A 135 -0.47 7.18 -63.25
C LYS A 135 0.47 7.46 -62.09
N ASP A 136 1.53 6.68 -61.85
CA ASP A 136 2.76 6.34 -62.62
C ASP A 136 3.79 7.47 -62.69
N SER A 137 4.93 7.24 -62.02
CA SER A 137 6.27 7.39 -62.60
C SER A 137 7.27 6.60 -61.74
N GLU A 138 7.81 5.55 -62.33
CA GLU A 138 8.92 4.72 -61.88
C GLU A 138 10.24 5.51 -61.97
N ASP A 139 11.22 5.18 -61.12
CA ASP A 139 12.54 4.79 -61.62
C ASP A 139 13.31 3.94 -60.59
N GLU A 140 13.99 2.93 -61.13
CA GLU A 140 14.69 1.79 -60.51
C GLU A 140 16.05 2.21 -59.87
N SER A 141 16.86 1.43 -59.15
CA SER A 141 17.15 -0.02 -59.12
C SER A 141 18.11 -0.31 -57.94
N GLU A 142 18.00 -1.53 -57.38
CA GLU A 142 19.04 -2.50 -56.95
C GLU A 142 20.30 -2.05 -56.16
N ASP A 143 20.93 -2.80 -55.26
CA ASP A 143 20.72 -4.02 -54.47
C ASP A 143 21.96 -4.12 -53.54
N SER A 144 21.95 -5.06 -52.58
CA SER A 144 23.06 -5.59 -51.76
C SER A 144 22.99 -5.34 -50.25
N ALA A 145 22.81 -6.47 -49.55
CA ALA A 145 22.88 -6.66 -48.12
C ALA A 145 24.33 -6.77 -47.62
N VAL A 146 24.64 -6.16 -46.48
CA VAL A 146 25.67 -6.64 -45.52
C VAL A 146 25.24 -6.28 -44.09
N GLU A 147 25.43 -7.23 -43.18
CA GLU A 147 25.16 -7.20 -41.74
C GLU A 147 25.88 -6.08 -40.96
N GLY A 148 25.27 -5.61 -39.87
CA GLY A 148 25.95 -4.79 -38.85
C GLY A 148 25.01 -4.26 -37.76
N ARG A 149 25.11 -4.80 -36.54
CA ARG A 149 24.51 -4.23 -35.31
C ARG A 149 24.98 -2.77 -35.10
N PRO A 150 24.10 -1.81 -34.76
CA PRO A 150 24.57 -0.53 -34.23
C PRO A 150 24.65 -0.60 -32.70
N THR A 151 25.89 -0.58 -32.20
CA THR A 151 26.24 -0.13 -30.85
C THR A 151 25.81 1.34 -30.71
N LYS A 152 24.90 1.64 -29.77
CA LYS A 152 24.62 3.03 -29.36
C LYS A 152 25.74 3.52 -28.46
N THR A 153 26.63 4.31 -29.03
CA THR A 153 27.59 5.16 -28.32
C THR A 153 26.79 6.28 -27.64
N TYR A 154 26.80 6.32 -26.31
CA TYR A 154 26.35 7.49 -25.56
C TYR A 154 27.42 8.57 -25.73
N GLN A 155 27.07 9.67 -26.41
CA GLN A 155 27.86 10.88 -26.35
C GLN A 155 27.60 11.55 -24.99
N GLU A 156 28.68 11.79 -24.26
CA GLU A 156 28.70 12.58 -23.03
C GLU A 156 28.43 14.05 -23.37
N ASP A 157 27.23 14.53 -23.11
CA ASP A 157 26.96 15.96 -23.05
C ASP A 157 27.46 16.49 -21.70
N ALA A 158 28.48 17.33 -21.76
CA ALA A 158 29.04 18.04 -20.61
C ALA A 158 27.95 18.91 -19.95
N MET A 159 27.64 18.65 -18.68
CA MET A 159 26.76 19.51 -17.87
C MET A 159 27.59 20.67 -17.29
N GLU A 160 27.24 21.88 -17.70
CA GLU A 160 27.71 23.13 -17.10
C GLU A 160 27.23 23.23 -15.64
N ILE A 161 28.09 23.79 -14.79
CA ILE A 161 27.87 24.02 -13.36
C ILE A 161 27.27 25.43 -13.22
N ASP A 162 26.08 25.55 -12.62
CA ASP A 162 25.41 26.83 -12.39
C ASP A 162 26.21 27.70 -11.39
N ASP A 163 26.63 28.90 -11.84
CA ASP A 163 27.07 30.02 -10.99
C ASP A 163 25.86 30.67 -10.27
N PRO A 164 26.06 31.36 -9.13
CA PRO A 164 24.95 31.95 -8.37
C PRO A 164 24.31 33.12 -9.12
N VAL A 165 23.02 32.99 -9.43
CA VAL A 165 22.24 33.93 -10.26
C VAL A 165 22.06 35.30 -9.60
N ASP A 166 22.49 36.32 -10.33
CA ASP A 166 22.28 37.75 -10.09
C ASP A 166 20.78 38.11 -10.21
N LYS A 167 20.21 38.72 -9.17
CA LYS A 167 18.77 39.05 -9.09
C LYS A 167 18.45 40.34 -9.87
N ASN A 168 18.51 40.35 -11.20
CA ASN A 168 17.80 41.36 -12.00
C ASN A 168 17.73 41.10 -13.52
N SER A 169 17.23 39.94 -13.95
CA SER A 169 16.74 39.78 -15.32
C SER A 169 15.44 38.97 -15.35
N SER A 170 14.52 39.37 -16.21
CA SER A 170 13.23 38.70 -16.42
C SER A 170 13.47 37.24 -16.80
N SER A 171 13.25 36.33 -15.85
CA SER A 171 13.49 34.90 -16.04
C SER A 171 12.47 34.32 -17.01
N ASP A 172 12.91 33.96 -18.21
CA ASP A 172 12.14 33.07 -19.09
C ASP A 172 11.83 31.78 -18.30
N LEU A 173 10.54 31.45 -18.18
CA LEU A 173 10.06 30.28 -17.46
C LEU A 173 10.57 29.01 -18.13
N ASN A 174 11.67 28.45 -17.61
CA ASN A 174 12.23 27.20 -18.11
C ASN A 174 11.39 26.00 -17.61
N THR A 175 10.55 25.46 -18.49
CA THR A 175 9.66 24.30 -18.21
C THR A 175 10.27 22.95 -18.62
N SER A 176 11.53 22.93 -19.08
CA SER A 176 12.19 21.70 -19.56
C SER A 176 12.52 20.69 -18.45
N LYS A 177 12.52 21.13 -17.19
CA LYS A 177 12.71 20.30 -16.00
C LYS A 177 11.54 20.53 -15.02
N PRO A 178 11.08 19.49 -14.31
CA PRO A 178 10.07 19.68 -13.27
C PRO A 178 10.58 20.68 -12.22
N SER A 179 9.75 21.68 -11.92
CA SER A 179 10.08 22.77 -10.99
C SER A 179 10.07 22.35 -9.51
N ALA A 180 9.56 21.14 -9.23
CA ALA A 180 9.48 20.58 -7.89
C ALA A 180 10.84 20.00 -7.47
N LEU A 181 11.75 20.87 -7.05
CA LEU A 181 12.73 20.46 -6.04
C LEU A 181 11.95 20.21 -4.75
N PHE A 182 12.20 19.10 -4.08
CA PHE A 182 11.56 18.77 -2.81
C PHE A 182 12.07 19.73 -1.73
N LYS A 183 11.44 20.90 -1.64
CA LYS A 183 11.77 21.88 -0.62
C LYS A 183 11.06 21.48 0.69
N PRO A 184 11.81 21.32 1.79
CA PRO A 184 11.22 21.02 3.09
C PRO A 184 10.18 22.09 3.45
N LYS A 185 9.02 21.66 3.97
CA LYS A 185 8.00 22.54 4.56
C LYS A 185 8.28 22.70 6.06
N LYS A 186 7.34 23.32 6.80
CA LYS A 186 7.32 23.21 8.27
C LYS A 186 7.18 21.72 8.64
N GLY A 187 7.92 21.30 9.66
CA GLY A 187 7.75 19.98 10.28
C GLY A 187 6.29 19.70 10.60
N ARG A 188 5.89 18.44 10.39
CA ARG A 188 4.50 17.98 10.48
C ARG A 188 4.43 16.79 11.41
N ASP A 189 3.74 16.92 12.51
CA ASP A 189 3.65 15.89 13.55
C ASP A 189 2.38 15.01 13.43
N TRP A 190 1.45 15.38 12.55
CA TRP A 190 0.27 14.59 12.21
C TRP A 190 0.48 13.63 11.03
N THR A 191 -0.40 12.64 10.92
CA THR A 191 -0.37 11.62 9.85
C THR A 191 -1.72 11.45 9.14
N LEU A 192 -1.63 11.09 7.87
CA LEU A 192 -2.75 10.70 7.01
C LEU A 192 -2.59 9.23 6.60
N SER A 193 -3.55 8.39 7.00
CA SER A 193 -3.61 6.98 6.64
C SER A 193 -4.77 6.72 5.67
N ILE A 194 -4.59 5.80 4.73
CA ILE A 194 -5.68 5.26 3.91
C ILE A 194 -5.82 3.76 4.13
N ALA A 195 -7.06 3.27 4.23
CA ALA A 195 -7.36 1.85 4.25
C ALA A 195 -8.21 1.47 3.04
N LEU A 196 -7.85 0.40 2.35
CA LEU A 196 -8.61 -0.13 1.22
C LEU A 196 -8.55 -1.67 1.21
N PRO A 197 -9.59 -2.35 0.70
CA PRO A 197 -9.56 -3.80 0.64
C PRO A 197 -8.58 -4.26 -0.44
N GLY A 198 -7.88 -5.38 -0.27
CA GLY A 198 -7.04 -5.92 -1.36
C GLY A 198 -7.88 -6.58 -2.47
N SER A 199 -9.12 -6.98 -2.19
CA SER A 199 -10.02 -7.64 -3.15
C SER A 199 -10.32 -6.84 -4.42
N PHE A 200 -10.14 -5.51 -4.43
CA PHE A 200 -10.42 -4.69 -5.62
C PHE A 200 -9.55 -5.07 -6.84
N ILE A 201 -8.36 -5.66 -6.61
CA ILE A 201 -7.49 -6.17 -7.67
C ILE A 201 -7.71 -7.64 -8.01
N ALA A 202 -8.65 -8.33 -7.35
CA ALA A 202 -8.88 -9.76 -7.57
C ALA A 202 -9.45 -10.04 -8.97
N ASN A 203 -10.28 -9.15 -9.51
CA ASN A 203 -11.01 -9.34 -10.77
C ASN A 203 -10.18 -9.09 -12.05
N THR A 204 -8.91 -8.75 -11.92
CA THR A 204 -8.00 -8.54 -13.06
C THR A 204 -7.60 -9.86 -13.72
N LYS A 205 -7.37 -9.85 -15.03
CA LYS A 205 -7.02 -11.06 -15.79
C LYS A 205 -5.53 -11.23 -16.04
N SER A 206 -4.71 -10.22 -15.77
CA SER A 206 -3.28 -10.23 -16.03
C SER A 206 -2.50 -9.52 -14.91
N ILE A 207 -1.22 -9.87 -14.75
CA ILE A 207 -0.33 -9.23 -13.77
C ILE A 207 -0.13 -7.75 -14.13
N GLU A 208 -0.06 -7.42 -15.42
CA GLU A 208 0.07 -6.04 -15.90
C GLU A 208 -1.12 -5.18 -15.45
N GLN A 209 -2.34 -5.73 -15.47
CA GLN A 209 -3.52 -5.03 -14.97
C GLN A 209 -3.46 -4.84 -13.45
N LYS A 210 -3.05 -5.87 -12.69
CA LYS A 210 -2.85 -5.75 -11.23
C LYS A 210 -1.81 -4.68 -10.89
N ASN A 211 -0.66 -4.71 -11.57
CA ASN A 211 0.40 -3.71 -11.42
C ASN A 211 -0.12 -2.30 -11.73
N SER A 212 -0.89 -2.14 -12.80
CA SER A 212 -1.47 -0.84 -13.16
C SER A 212 -2.41 -0.30 -12.09
N LEU A 213 -3.25 -1.14 -11.48
CA LEU A 213 -4.13 -0.74 -10.38
C LEU A 213 -3.34 -0.39 -9.11
N ALA A 214 -2.38 -1.23 -8.72
CA ALA A 214 -1.51 -0.97 -7.57
C ALA A 214 -0.72 0.34 -7.75
N ALA A 215 -0.20 0.61 -8.95
CA ALA A 215 0.50 1.85 -9.27
C ALA A 215 -0.38 3.09 -9.11
N ARG A 216 -1.69 3.01 -9.40
CA ARG A 216 -2.62 4.14 -9.20
C ARG A 216 -2.79 4.48 -7.72
N ILE A 217 -2.85 3.47 -6.85
CA ILE A 217 -2.88 3.66 -5.39
C ILE A 217 -1.58 4.27 -4.90
N ALA A 218 -0.44 3.68 -5.30
CA ALA A 218 0.89 4.16 -4.91
C ALA A 218 1.13 5.62 -5.34
N ARG A 219 0.72 5.99 -6.55
CA ARG A 219 0.79 7.36 -7.06
C ARG A 219 -0.11 8.31 -6.27
N ALA A 220 -1.34 7.91 -5.96
CA ALA A 220 -2.24 8.73 -5.15
C ALA A 220 -1.63 8.98 -3.76
N ALA A 221 -1.19 7.91 -3.08
CA ALA A 221 -0.55 8.00 -1.78
C ALA A 221 0.67 8.93 -1.80
N ALA A 222 1.53 8.80 -2.82
CA ALA A 222 2.70 9.66 -2.99
C ALA A 222 2.34 11.14 -3.25
N VAL A 223 1.35 11.41 -4.11
CA VAL A 223 0.94 12.79 -4.47
C VAL A 223 0.35 13.53 -3.28
N PHE A 224 -0.44 12.85 -2.46
CA PHE A 224 -1.12 13.47 -1.30
C PHE A 224 -0.38 13.28 0.03
N CYS A 225 0.87 12.84 -0.01
CA CYS A 225 1.73 12.69 1.17
C CYS A 225 1.08 11.84 2.28
N VAL A 226 0.50 10.70 1.89
CA VAL A 226 -0.07 9.68 2.79
C VAL A 226 1.06 8.99 3.53
N ASP A 227 0.94 8.79 4.84
CA ASP A 227 1.99 8.20 5.70
C ASP A 227 1.81 6.68 5.91
N GLU A 228 0.60 6.15 5.71
CA GLU A 228 0.30 4.73 5.86
C GLU A 228 -0.77 4.27 4.86
N VAL A 229 -0.53 3.11 4.24
CA VAL A 229 -1.50 2.41 3.40
C VAL A 229 -1.83 1.06 4.03
N ILE A 230 -3.10 0.87 4.37
CA ILE A 230 -3.60 -0.32 5.05
C ILE A 230 -4.40 -1.15 4.06
N ILE A 231 -3.99 -2.40 3.85
CA ILE A 231 -4.65 -3.35 2.98
C ILE A 231 -5.41 -4.32 3.87
N PHE A 232 -6.74 -4.30 3.82
CA PHE A 232 -7.56 -5.18 4.65
C PHE A 232 -8.27 -6.26 3.85
N ASP A 233 -8.52 -7.40 4.49
CA ASP A 233 -9.40 -8.42 3.94
C ASP A 233 -10.86 -8.02 4.21
N ASP A 234 -11.63 -7.76 3.16
CA ASP A 234 -13.05 -7.41 3.24
C ASP A 234 -14.00 -8.62 3.27
N ASP A 235 -13.46 -9.84 3.19
CA ASP A 235 -14.22 -11.06 3.38
C ASP A 235 -13.42 -12.13 4.15
N PRO A 236 -13.05 -11.86 5.41
CA PRO A 236 -12.25 -12.78 6.23
C PRO A 236 -12.99 -14.08 6.55
N SER A 237 -14.32 -14.07 6.41
CA SER A 237 -15.19 -15.19 6.75
C SER A 237 -15.27 -16.25 5.64
N THR A 238 -15.04 -15.87 4.39
CA THR A 238 -15.11 -16.79 3.25
C THR A 238 -13.76 -17.46 3.02
N LEU A 239 -13.75 -18.79 3.16
CA LEU A 239 -12.54 -19.58 2.93
C LEU A 239 -12.13 -19.58 1.44
N PRO A 240 -10.82 -19.59 1.13
CA PRO A 240 -10.35 -19.65 -0.25
C PRO A 240 -10.78 -20.95 -0.95
N HIS A 241 -11.00 -20.90 -2.27
CA HIS A 241 -11.47 -22.06 -3.04
C HIS A 241 -10.53 -23.27 -3.00
N PHE A 242 -9.22 -23.04 -2.85
CA PHE A 242 -8.22 -24.09 -2.74
C PHE A 242 -8.17 -24.75 -1.34
N ALA A 243 -8.91 -24.23 -0.35
CA ALA A 243 -8.90 -24.77 1.00
C ALA A 243 -9.47 -26.19 1.04
N SER A 244 -8.65 -27.15 1.49
CA SER A 244 -9.06 -28.56 1.60
C SER A 244 -9.97 -28.82 2.80
N LYS A 245 -10.84 -29.83 2.71
CA LYS A 245 -11.72 -30.26 3.83
C LYS A 245 -10.94 -30.61 5.10
N THR A 246 -9.70 -31.09 4.97
CA THR A 246 -8.83 -31.42 6.11
C THR A 246 -8.32 -30.17 6.83
N GLN A 247 -7.95 -29.14 6.07
CA GLN A 247 -7.51 -27.86 6.64
C GLN A 247 -8.63 -27.14 7.41
N ILE A 248 -9.87 -27.24 6.91
CA ILE A 248 -11.06 -26.66 7.57
C ILE A 248 -11.30 -27.31 8.95
N LYS A 249 -11.10 -28.63 9.07
CA LYS A 249 -11.21 -29.34 10.34
C LYS A 249 -10.15 -28.91 11.37
N GLY A 250 -9.02 -28.37 10.91
CA GLY A 250 -7.93 -27.89 11.75
C GLY A 250 -8.13 -26.52 12.38
N LYS A 251 -9.30 -25.87 12.21
CA LYS A 251 -9.60 -24.51 12.68
C LYS A 251 -8.57 -23.45 12.22
N LYS A 252 -7.97 -23.62 11.04
CA LYS A 252 -7.10 -22.59 10.45
C LYS A 252 -7.92 -21.38 10.02
N THR A 253 -7.41 -20.18 10.28
CA THR A 253 -8.00 -18.94 9.78
C THR A 253 -7.78 -18.81 8.27
N LYS A 254 -8.52 -17.92 7.59
CA LYS A 254 -8.26 -17.59 6.18
C LYS A 254 -6.82 -17.10 5.98
N ALA A 255 -6.33 -16.25 6.89
CA ALA A 255 -4.95 -15.74 6.88
C ALA A 255 -3.92 -16.88 6.93
N ASP A 256 -4.11 -17.88 7.81
CA ASP A 256 -3.22 -19.05 7.90
C ASP A 256 -3.18 -19.88 6.61
N LEU A 257 -4.31 -19.97 5.90
CA LEU A 257 -4.40 -20.70 4.64
C LEU A 257 -3.72 -19.93 3.51
N LEU A 258 -3.93 -18.62 3.46
CA LEU A 258 -3.32 -17.72 2.49
C LEU A 258 -1.80 -17.60 2.66
N ALA A 259 -1.29 -17.70 3.90
CA ALA A 259 0.14 -17.76 4.19
C ALA A 259 0.82 -19.03 3.65
N GLY A 260 0.06 -20.09 3.37
CA GLY A 260 0.56 -21.33 2.77
C GLY A 260 0.52 -21.36 1.25
N VAL A 261 0.07 -20.29 0.59
CA VAL A 261 0.00 -20.21 -0.87
C VAL A 261 1.41 -20.13 -1.44
N GLY A 262 1.71 -20.96 -2.44
CA GLY A 262 3.01 -20.93 -3.12
C GLY A 262 3.20 -19.63 -3.91
N PRO A 263 4.45 -19.17 -4.09
CA PRO A 263 4.75 -17.85 -4.65
C PRO A 263 4.17 -17.63 -6.07
N ASP A 264 4.05 -18.68 -6.87
CA ASP A 264 3.49 -18.58 -8.24
C ASP A 264 1.96 -18.41 -8.27
N GLN A 265 1.26 -18.89 -7.25
CA GLN A 265 -0.20 -18.75 -7.13
C GLN A 265 -0.59 -17.51 -6.32
N GLU A 266 0.32 -17.01 -5.48
CA GLU A 266 0.11 -15.84 -4.62
C GLU A 266 -0.48 -14.61 -5.35
N PRO A 267 -0.06 -14.23 -6.58
CA PRO A 267 -0.66 -13.11 -7.30
C PRO A 267 -2.18 -13.22 -7.55
N TRP A 268 -2.69 -14.44 -7.57
CA TRP A 268 -4.09 -14.75 -7.92
C TRP A 268 -4.92 -15.08 -6.69
N ASP A 269 -4.36 -15.88 -5.79
CA ASP A 269 -5.06 -16.41 -4.63
C ASP A 269 -4.96 -15.51 -3.39
N ASN A 270 -3.98 -14.61 -3.32
CA ASN A 270 -3.75 -13.72 -2.19
C ASN A 270 -3.57 -12.26 -2.66
N PRO A 271 -4.66 -11.57 -3.05
CA PRO A 271 -4.58 -10.21 -3.56
C PRO A 271 -4.00 -9.21 -2.53
N ASP A 272 -4.25 -9.43 -1.24
CA ASP A 272 -3.77 -8.55 -0.17
C ASP A 272 -2.24 -8.60 -0.07
N GLN A 273 -1.66 -9.79 -0.12
CA GLN A 273 -0.20 -9.99 -0.13
C GLN A 273 0.43 -9.51 -1.44
N PHE A 274 -0.22 -9.73 -2.58
CA PHE A 274 0.25 -9.19 -3.85
C PHE A 274 0.37 -7.67 -3.77
N LEU A 275 -0.70 -6.99 -3.33
CA LEU A 275 -0.73 -5.54 -3.23
C LEU A 275 0.30 -5.03 -2.22
N PHE A 276 0.45 -5.70 -1.08
CA PHE A 276 1.47 -5.39 -0.08
C PHE A 276 2.88 -5.41 -0.69
N HIS A 277 3.22 -6.46 -1.43
CA HIS A 277 4.53 -6.59 -2.08
C HIS A 277 4.76 -5.47 -3.10
N VAL A 278 3.79 -5.20 -3.98
CA VAL A 278 3.92 -4.20 -5.05
C VAL A 278 4.02 -2.78 -4.48
N LEU A 279 3.18 -2.42 -3.50
CA LEU A 279 3.23 -1.10 -2.87
C LEU A 279 4.53 -0.88 -2.10
N SER A 280 5.04 -1.90 -1.41
CA SER A 280 6.35 -1.86 -0.72
C SER A 280 7.49 -1.68 -1.71
N TYR A 281 7.46 -2.37 -2.85
CA TYR A 281 8.47 -2.22 -3.90
C TYR A 281 8.47 -0.82 -4.51
N LEU A 282 7.29 -0.25 -4.76
CA LEU A 282 7.15 1.09 -5.32
C LEU A 282 7.60 2.17 -4.34
N GLU A 283 7.25 2.05 -3.06
CA GLU A 283 7.68 2.99 -2.03
C GLU A 283 9.19 2.95 -1.81
N CYS A 284 9.81 1.77 -1.91
CA CYS A 284 11.25 1.62 -1.72
C CYS A 284 12.05 2.46 -2.73
N PRO A 285 13.04 3.25 -2.26
CA PRO A 285 13.99 3.94 -3.13
C PRO A 285 14.67 3.00 -4.13
N PRO A 286 14.83 3.40 -5.41
CA PRO A 286 15.34 2.51 -6.46
C PRO A 286 16.69 1.87 -6.15
N HIS A 287 17.64 2.59 -5.53
CA HIS A 287 18.98 2.07 -5.20
C HIS A 287 18.95 0.96 -4.14
N LEU A 288 17.90 0.87 -3.33
CA LEU A 288 17.76 -0.16 -2.29
C LEU A 288 17.03 -1.42 -2.76
N ARG A 289 16.32 -1.35 -3.90
CA ARG A 289 15.43 -2.44 -4.34
C ARG A 289 16.16 -3.75 -4.56
N VAL A 290 17.37 -3.70 -5.13
CA VAL A 290 18.19 -4.90 -5.38
C VAL A 290 18.59 -5.59 -4.08
N ALA A 291 18.85 -4.82 -3.02
CA ALA A 291 19.23 -5.36 -1.71
C ALA A 291 18.02 -5.87 -0.91
N LEU A 292 16.86 -5.21 -1.03
CA LEU A 292 15.70 -5.47 -0.17
C LEU A 292 14.64 -6.39 -0.80
N PHE A 293 14.57 -6.49 -2.13
CA PHE A 293 13.53 -7.24 -2.83
C PHE A 293 14.14 -8.34 -3.69
N PRO A 294 14.24 -9.59 -3.18
CA PRO A 294 14.61 -10.72 -4.00
C PRO A 294 13.57 -10.97 -5.09
N HIS A 295 13.94 -11.78 -6.09
CA HIS A 295 13.02 -12.12 -7.16
C HIS A 295 11.77 -12.83 -6.62
N HIS A 296 10.59 -12.26 -6.89
CA HIS A 296 9.31 -12.79 -6.44
C HIS A 296 8.24 -12.65 -7.54
N PRO A 297 7.35 -13.65 -7.76
CA PRO A 297 6.31 -13.58 -8.80
C PRO A 297 5.38 -12.36 -8.71
N ASN A 298 5.02 -11.91 -7.50
CA ASN A 298 4.25 -10.66 -7.31
C ASN A 298 4.93 -9.44 -7.93
N LEU A 299 6.27 -9.41 -7.96
CA LEU A 299 7.04 -8.27 -8.44
C LEU A 299 7.31 -8.32 -9.94
N ARG A 300 6.78 -9.34 -10.64
CA ARG A 300 6.93 -9.47 -12.09
C ARG A 300 6.36 -8.26 -12.80
N GLY A 301 7.18 -7.64 -13.66
CA GLY A 301 6.77 -6.47 -14.44
C GLY A 301 6.68 -5.16 -13.65
N CYS A 302 7.05 -5.15 -12.36
CA CYS A 302 7.00 -3.94 -11.54
C CYS A 302 7.94 -2.82 -12.03
N GLY A 303 9.02 -3.18 -12.75
CA GLY A 303 9.94 -2.21 -13.35
C GLY A 303 9.33 -1.33 -14.45
N ALA A 304 8.16 -1.69 -14.99
CA ALA A 304 7.45 -0.90 -16.00
C ALA A 304 6.43 0.09 -15.41
N MET A 305 6.29 0.14 -14.08
CA MET A 305 5.35 1.03 -13.41
C MET A 305 5.86 2.48 -13.36
N PRO A 306 4.95 3.47 -13.24
CA PRO A 306 5.35 4.87 -13.13
C PRO A 306 6.23 5.10 -11.89
N SER A 307 7.22 5.98 -12.03
CA SER A 307 8.01 6.45 -10.89
C SER A 307 7.11 7.16 -9.87
N LEU A 308 7.36 6.93 -8.58
CA LEU A 308 6.70 7.71 -7.53
C LEU A 308 7.39 9.05 -7.31
N ASP A 309 8.71 9.14 -7.59
CA ASP A 309 9.54 10.34 -7.51
C ASP A 309 9.24 11.12 -6.21
N MET A 310 9.51 10.48 -5.07
CA MET A 310 9.31 11.03 -3.73
C MET A 310 10.62 11.60 -3.18
N PRO A 311 10.62 12.48 -2.15
CA PRO A 311 11.85 13.08 -1.61
C PRO A 311 12.95 12.07 -1.24
N HIS A 312 12.59 10.89 -0.73
CA HIS A 312 13.53 9.82 -0.38
C HIS A 312 13.95 8.93 -1.57
N HIS A 313 13.41 9.17 -2.77
CA HIS A 313 13.87 8.58 -4.04
C HIS A 313 14.97 9.45 -4.67
N SER A 314 15.79 10.09 -3.84
CA SER A 314 16.79 11.07 -4.25
C SER A 314 17.77 10.47 -5.26
N ARG A 315 18.13 11.25 -6.27
CA ARG A 315 19.14 10.81 -7.25
C ARG A 315 20.52 10.75 -6.62
N PRO A 316 21.48 9.98 -7.17
CA PRO A 316 22.85 9.97 -6.67
C PRO A 316 23.53 11.35 -6.67
N THR A 317 23.11 12.24 -7.56
CA THR A 317 23.66 13.59 -7.70
C THR A 317 22.91 14.67 -6.90
N GLU A 318 21.82 14.32 -6.22
CA GLU A 318 20.96 15.25 -5.49
C GLU A 318 21.28 15.21 -4.00
N TRP A 319 21.73 16.30 -3.39
CA TRP A 319 22.00 16.29 -1.95
C TRP A 319 20.73 16.51 -1.13
N THR A 320 20.58 15.73 -0.06
CA THR A 320 19.50 15.83 0.91
C THR A 320 20.06 15.55 2.30
N GLN A 321 19.61 16.31 3.31
CA GLN A 321 20.05 16.08 4.70
C GLN A 321 19.62 14.70 5.22
N TYR A 322 18.52 14.17 4.70
CA TYR A 322 18.02 12.84 5.04
C TYR A 322 18.19 11.91 3.85
N ARG A 323 18.56 10.65 4.09
CA ARG A 323 18.63 9.61 3.05
C ARG A 323 18.27 8.25 3.57
N GLU A 324 17.60 7.47 2.74
CA GLU A 324 17.37 6.05 2.97
C GLU A 324 18.59 5.25 2.53
N GLY A 325 19.01 4.31 3.37
CA GLY A 325 20.14 3.44 3.10
C GLY A 325 19.92 2.00 3.56
N VAL A 326 20.81 1.11 3.12
CA VAL A 326 20.88 -0.27 3.60
C VAL A 326 22.27 -0.53 4.17
N THR A 327 22.33 -1.20 5.32
CA THR A 327 23.62 -1.63 5.89
C THR A 327 24.26 -2.69 5.01
N VAL A 328 25.55 -2.48 4.68
CA VAL A 328 26.32 -3.34 3.78
C VAL A 328 27.55 -3.91 4.48
N GLU A 329 28.08 -4.99 3.93
CA GLU A 329 29.33 -5.57 4.42
C GLU A 329 30.51 -4.62 4.21
N VAL A 330 31.45 -4.65 5.16
CA VAL A 330 32.72 -3.96 5.02
C VAL A 330 33.54 -4.69 3.97
N ARG A 331 33.67 -4.10 2.78
CA ARG A 331 34.63 -4.61 1.79
C ARG A 331 36.04 -4.12 2.14
N ASP A 332 37.03 -5.00 2.01
CA ASP A 332 38.43 -4.72 2.36
C ASP A 332 39.05 -3.56 1.54
N ASP A 333 38.49 -3.28 0.35
CA ASP A 333 38.88 -2.15 -0.52
C ASP A 333 38.54 -0.78 0.08
N PHE A 334 37.49 -0.68 0.89
CA PHE A 334 37.14 0.52 1.67
C PHE A 334 38.08 0.75 2.87
N SER A 335 38.81 -0.29 3.31
CA SER A 335 39.64 -0.25 4.53
C SER A 335 41.04 0.36 4.35
N THR A 336 41.38 0.86 3.16
CA THR A 336 42.76 1.21 2.76
C THR A 336 43.42 2.36 3.54
N LEU A 337 42.76 2.91 4.57
CA LEU A 337 43.31 3.97 5.43
C LEU A 337 43.43 3.59 6.92
N HIS A 338 42.89 2.44 7.35
CA HIS A 338 42.92 2.05 8.77
C HIS A 338 43.85 0.86 9.09
N SER A 339 44.47 0.23 8.10
CA SER A 339 45.39 -0.90 8.33
C SER A 339 46.80 -0.51 8.81
N ASN A 340 47.14 0.79 8.86
CA ASN A 340 48.45 1.26 9.31
C ASN A 340 48.50 1.79 10.74
N SER A 341 47.39 1.74 11.51
CA SER A 341 47.46 1.99 12.96
C SER A 341 47.99 0.73 13.66
N ARG A 342 49.32 0.61 13.65
CA ARG A 342 50.04 -0.30 14.55
C ARG A 342 49.55 -0.09 15.98
N ARG A 343 49.04 -1.17 16.57
CA ARG A 343 49.10 -1.49 18.00
C ARG A 343 49.21 -0.27 18.92
N ASN A 344 48.09 0.38 19.21
CA ASN A 344 47.92 1.01 20.51
C ASN A 344 46.55 0.58 21.06
N LYS A 345 46.63 -0.34 22.01
CA LYS A 345 45.55 -0.97 22.75
C LYS A 345 45.15 -0.02 23.89
N ALA A 346 44.13 0.82 23.71
CA ALA A 346 43.44 1.51 24.81
C ALA A 346 42.18 2.30 24.37
N SER A 347 41.38 1.81 23.43
CA SER A 347 40.00 2.28 23.28
C SER A 347 39.11 1.09 22.96
N THR A 348 37.93 1.04 23.57
CA THR A 348 36.86 0.10 23.18
C THR A 348 36.74 0.09 21.66
N PRO A 349 36.65 -1.07 20.98
CA PRO A 349 36.39 -1.08 19.55
C PRO A 349 35.08 -0.33 19.33
N GLU A 350 35.15 0.85 18.70
CA GLU A 350 33.95 1.57 18.31
C GLU A 350 33.23 0.68 17.31
N GLU A 351 32.09 0.14 17.73
CA GLU A 351 31.22 -0.63 16.87
C GLU A 351 30.64 0.32 15.80
N PHE A 352 31.02 0.11 14.55
CA PHE A 352 30.55 0.91 13.42
C PHE A 352 29.92 0.01 12.34
N SER A 353 29.08 0.61 11.51
CA SER A 353 28.48 -0.03 10.33
C SER A 353 28.67 0.86 9.10
N TYR A 354 28.69 0.23 7.92
CA TYR A 354 28.63 0.94 6.65
C TYR A 354 27.22 0.87 6.09
N VAL A 355 26.72 2.00 5.59
CA VAL A 355 25.38 2.14 5.04
C VAL A 355 25.48 2.69 3.62
N ASP A 356 25.02 1.92 2.63
CA ASP A 356 24.85 2.42 1.27
C ASP A 356 23.55 3.24 1.20
N CYS A 357 23.69 4.57 1.12
CA CYS A 357 22.59 5.52 1.00
C CYS A 357 22.51 6.16 -0.40
N GLY A 358 23.11 5.52 -1.42
CA GLY A 358 22.98 5.94 -2.81
C GLY A 358 23.75 7.21 -3.17
N ILE A 359 24.78 7.58 -2.41
CA ILE A 359 25.69 8.72 -2.69
C ILE A 359 26.97 8.29 -3.44
N GLY A 360 27.01 7.04 -3.91
CA GLY A 360 28.15 6.44 -4.64
C GLY A 360 29.14 5.68 -3.76
N PHE A 361 29.25 6.02 -2.47
CA PHE A 361 30.09 5.34 -1.50
C PHE A 361 29.32 5.11 -0.19
N PRO A 362 29.51 3.96 0.50
CA PRO A 362 28.88 3.72 1.79
C PRO A 362 29.35 4.73 2.84
N VAL A 363 28.43 5.18 3.70
CA VAL A 363 28.68 6.08 4.81
C VAL A 363 28.90 5.28 6.09
N ARG A 364 29.91 5.67 6.87
CA ARG A 364 30.20 5.05 8.17
C ARG A 364 29.31 5.68 9.26
N VAL A 365 28.67 4.83 10.06
CA VAL A 365 27.89 5.25 11.24
C VAL A 365 28.44 4.60 12.52
N PRO A 366 28.46 5.30 13.67
CA PRO A 366 29.06 4.82 14.92
C PRO A 366 28.12 3.88 15.70
N TYR A 367 27.48 2.94 15.01
CA TYR A 367 26.55 1.98 15.58
C TYR A 367 26.77 0.59 14.96
N ALA A 368 26.65 -0.49 15.74
CA ALA A 368 26.52 -1.85 15.21
C ALA A 368 25.07 -2.13 14.78
N ILE A 369 24.82 -2.14 13.48
CA ILE A 369 23.53 -2.42 12.88
C ILE A 369 23.65 -3.72 12.06
N PRO A 370 22.73 -4.69 12.20
CA PRO A 370 22.76 -5.92 11.41
C PRO A 370 22.76 -5.63 9.90
N LEU A 371 23.42 -6.47 9.12
CA LEU A 371 23.49 -6.35 7.66
C LEU A 371 22.10 -6.43 7.00
N HIS A 372 21.98 -5.83 5.82
CA HIS A 372 20.74 -5.79 5.01
C HIS A 372 19.54 -5.10 5.70
N MET A 373 19.79 -4.29 6.72
CA MET A 373 18.78 -3.47 7.39
C MET A 373 18.61 -2.13 6.68
N ARG A 374 17.37 -1.80 6.31
CA ARG A 374 16.98 -0.46 5.84
C ARG A 374 17.02 0.53 7.01
N VAL A 375 17.67 1.67 6.82
CA VAL A 375 17.83 2.74 7.81
C VAL A 375 17.62 4.11 7.18
N THR A 376 17.07 5.04 7.95
CA THR A 376 17.02 6.46 7.60
C THR A 376 18.22 7.17 8.24
N LEU A 377 19.06 7.80 7.44
CA LEU A 377 20.20 8.57 7.91
C LEU A 377 19.86 10.07 7.92
N LYS A 378 20.31 10.78 8.96
CA LYS A 378 20.35 12.23 9.03
C LYS A 378 21.81 12.69 9.03
N PHE A 379 22.19 13.46 8.02
CA PHE A 379 23.49 14.11 7.97
C PHE A 379 23.50 15.35 8.87
N ALA A 380 24.63 15.56 9.55
CA ALA A 380 24.79 16.70 10.46
C ALA A 380 24.65 18.05 9.74
N ASN A 381 25.08 18.14 8.48
CA ASN A 381 24.98 19.34 7.66
C ASN A 381 23.89 19.18 6.60
N ALA A 382 23.05 20.22 6.46
CA ALA A 382 22.04 20.28 5.40
C ALA A 382 22.65 20.60 4.03
N ASP A 383 23.78 21.31 4.00
CA ASP A 383 24.50 21.66 2.78
C ASP A 383 25.36 20.48 2.27
N PRO A 384 25.53 20.37 0.94
CA PRO A 384 26.33 19.30 0.35
C PRO A 384 27.81 19.38 0.78
N PRO A 385 28.51 18.23 0.85
CA PRO A 385 29.93 18.22 1.11
C PRO A 385 30.71 18.87 -0.04
N PRO A 386 31.96 19.33 0.22
CA PRO A 386 32.82 19.84 -0.84
C PRO A 386 32.97 18.84 -1.99
N ARG A 387 32.94 19.34 -3.24
CA ARG A 387 33.07 18.55 -4.49
C ARG A 387 31.88 17.63 -4.80
N TRP A 388 30.74 17.80 -4.14
CA TRP A 388 29.50 17.14 -4.55
C TRP A 388 29.16 17.40 -6.03
N PRO A 389 28.69 16.40 -6.81
CA PRO A 389 28.41 15.01 -6.44
C PRO A 389 29.61 14.05 -6.55
N LYS A 390 30.78 14.54 -6.93
CA LYS A 390 32.00 13.73 -7.13
C LYS A 390 32.76 13.57 -5.80
N ILE A 391 32.26 12.69 -4.95
CA ILE A 391 32.90 12.35 -3.66
C ILE A 391 33.82 11.12 -3.79
N THR A 392 34.64 10.87 -2.77
CA THR A 392 35.48 9.67 -2.62
C THR A 392 35.12 8.94 -1.32
N GLN A 393 35.57 7.70 -1.13
CA GLN A 393 35.37 6.99 0.15
C GLN A 393 35.91 7.79 1.35
N GLN A 394 37.04 8.49 1.20
CA GLN A 394 37.59 9.37 2.25
C GLN A 394 36.63 10.47 2.68
N ILE A 395 35.93 11.08 1.72
CA ILE A 395 34.93 12.12 2.01
C ILE A 395 33.70 11.48 2.66
N ALA A 396 33.24 10.33 2.15
CA ALA A 396 32.09 9.60 2.69
C ALA A 396 32.31 9.13 4.14
N ASP A 397 33.51 8.63 4.47
CA ASP A 397 33.91 8.25 5.83
C ASP A 397 33.93 9.43 6.80
N GLY A 398 34.17 10.64 6.28
CA GLY A 398 34.17 11.88 7.05
C GLY A 398 32.77 12.53 7.19
N LEU A 399 31.76 12.00 6.50
CA LEU A 399 30.39 12.50 6.65
C LEU A 399 29.84 12.06 8.00
N ASN A 400 29.51 13.03 8.84
CA ASN A 400 28.82 12.76 10.10
C ASN A 400 27.34 12.51 9.82
N ALA A 401 26.90 11.27 10.00
CA ALA A 401 25.51 10.85 9.85
C ALA A 401 25.07 9.96 11.00
N GLU A 402 23.83 10.12 11.43
CA GLU A 402 23.20 9.29 12.46
C GLU A 402 21.96 8.58 11.92
N PRO A 403 21.72 7.31 12.30
CA PRO A 403 20.44 6.66 12.07
C PRO A 403 19.35 7.33 12.90
N VAL A 404 18.25 7.72 12.27
CA VAL A 404 17.09 8.34 12.91
C VAL A 404 15.82 7.54 12.63
N LEU A 405 14.72 7.90 13.31
CA LEU A 405 13.41 7.32 12.98
C LEU A 405 12.99 7.74 11.58
N ALA A 406 12.29 6.85 10.86
CA ALA A 406 11.74 7.16 9.54
C ALA A 406 10.70 8.31 9.55
N SER A 407 10.15 8.66 10.71
CA SER A 407 9.27 9.82 10.89
C SER A 407 10.01 11.16 10.99
N THR A 408 11.29 11.14 11.38
CA THR A 408 12.11 12.35 11.65
C THR A 408 12.14 13.34 10.47
N PRO A 409 12.32 12.92 9.20
CA PRO A 409 12.32 13.85 8.07
C PRO A 409 10.99 14.61 7.93
N ARG A 410 9.86 13.97 8.25
CA ARG A 410 8.53 14.57 8.26
C ARG A 410 8.34 15.51 9.45
N GLU A 411 8.66 15.02 10.64
CA GLU A 411 8.38 15.72 11.90
C GLU A 411 9.25 16.95 12.12
N GLU A 412 10.53 16.88 11.75
CA GLU A 412 11.47 17.97 11.98
C GLU A 412 11.60 18.90 10.76
N ALA A 413 11.72 18.31 9.57
CA ALA A 413 12.05 19.06 8.34
C ALA A 413 10.89 19.18 7.35
N GLY A 414 9.73 18.55 7.61
CA GLY A 414 8.57 18.66 6.71
C GLY A 414 8.78 18.03 5.33
N TYR A 415 9.71 17.07 5.21
CA TYR A 415 9.80 16.22 4.02
C TYR A 415 8.69 15.18 4.05
N TYR A 416 8.06 14.93 2.90
CA TYR A 416 7.32 13.69 2.72
C TYR A 416 8.30 12.53 2.56
N TRP A 417 8.16 11.47 3.36
CA TRP A 417 9.14 10.39 3.44
C TRP A 417 8.58 9.02 3.06
N GLY A 418 7.59 9.02 2.16
CA GLY A 418 6.89 7.82 1.73
C GLY A 418 5.79 7.39 2.69
N TYR A 419 5.28 6.18 2.47
CA TYR A 419 4.25 5.56 3.29
C TYR A 419 4.72 4.21 3.83
N THR A 420 4.25 3.86 5.01
CA THR A 420 4.32 2.48 5.49
C THR A 420 3.15 1.67 4.92
N ILE A 421 3.32 0.36 4.78
CA ILE A 421 2.26 -0.53 4.31
C ILE A 421 1.97 -1.54 5.41
N ARG A 422 0.70 -1.69 5.77
CA ARG A 422 0.24 -2.66 6.76
C ARG A 422 -0.86 -3.54 6.16
N ARG A 423 -0.80 -4.85 6.42
CA ARG A 423 -1.91 -5.76 6.14
C ARG A 423 -2.76 -5.92 7.40
N ALA A 424 -4.08 -5.95 7.22
CA ALA A 424 -5.06 -6.20 8.26
C ALA A 424 -5.91 -7.41 7.86
N GLU A 425 -6.07 -8.37 8.76
CA GLU A 425 -6.82 -9.61 8.48
C GLU A 425 -8.33 -9.39 8.39
N SER A 426 -8.82 -8.20 8.76
CA SER A 426 -10.21 -7.79 8.63
C SER A 426 -10.34 -6.27 8.76
N LEU A 427 -11.55 -5.74 8.57
CA LEU A 427 -11.83 -4.31 8.76
C LEU A 427 -11.62 -3.84 10.21
N SER A 428 -11.99 -4.63 11.22
CA SER A 428 -11.76 -4.28 12.63
C SER A 428 -10.27 -4.21 12.98
N GLU A 429 -9.43 -5.05 12.36
CA GLU A 429 -7.97 -5.04 12.54
C GLU A 429 -7.31 -3.80 11.93
N VAL A 430 -8.00 -3.08 11.03
CA VAL A 430 -7.55 -1.74 10.58
C VAL A 430 -7.43 -0.80 11.78
N PHE A 431 -8.42 -0.81 12.68
CA PHE A 431 -8.46 0.05 13.87
C PHE A 431 -7.62 -0.53 15.02
N ILE A 432 -7.77 -1.82 15.31
CA ILE A 432 -7.11 -2.48 16.45
C ILE A 432 -5.60 -2.54 16.25
N GLY A 433 -5.15 -2.79 15.01
CA GLY A 433 -3.74 -2.87 14.64
C GLY A 433 -3.09 -1.53 14.34
N SER A 434 -3.67 -0.41 14.78
CA SER A 434 -3.09 0.93 14.59
C SER A 434 -1.67 1.00 15.16
N PRO A 435 -0.71 1.63 14.45
CA PRO A 435 0.64 1.85 14.98
C PRO A 435 0.70 2.97 16.03
N TYR A 436 -0.39 3.73 16.21
CA TYR A 436 -0.47 4.88 17.11
C TYR A 436 -1.06 4.47 18.46
N GLU A 437 -0.46 4.94 19.56
CA GLU A 437 -0.88 4.59 20.93
C GLU A 437 -2.35 4.95 21.21
N ASP A 438 -2.78 6.13 20.75
CA ASP A 438 -4.16 6.62 20.88
C ASP A 438 -5.09 6.20 19.72
N GLY A 439 -4.57 5.43 18.75
CA GLY A 439 -5.31 5.05 17.56
C GLY A 439 -5.42 6.18 16.53
N TYR A 440 -6.48 6.16 15.72
CA TYR A 440 -6.82 7.24 14.81
C TYR A 440 -7.85 8.14 15.50
N ASP A 441 -7.58 9.44 15.60
CA ASP A 441 -8.51 10.36 16.28
C ASP A 441 -9.79 10.56 15.50
N TYR A 442 -9.71 10.41 14.18
CA TYR A 442 -10.85 10.52 13.28
C TYR A 442 -10.79 9.51 12.15
N THR A 443 -11.88 8.79 11.96
CA THR A 443 -12.06 7.77 10.94
C THR A 443 -13.19 8.16 9.98
N LEU A 444 -12.85 8.32 8.69
CA LEU A 444 -13.79 8.71 7.64
C LEU A 444 -14.04 7.54 6.70
N GLY A 445 -15.20 6.89 6.83
CA GLY A 445 -15.63 5.83 5.92
C GLY A 445 -16.34 6.39 4.68
N THR A 446 -16.01 5.87 3.49
CA THR A 446 -16.62 6.33 2.23
C THR A 446 -17.77 5.42 1.77
N SER A 447 -18.92 6.01 1.41
CA SER A 447 -20.06 5.31 0.81
C SER A 447 -20.97 6.30 0.08
N GLU A 448 -21.58 5.89 -1.04
CA GLU A 448 -22.62 6.66 -1.74
C GLU A 448 -23.86 6.97 -0.85
N ARG A 449 -24.00 6.26 0.27
CA ARG A 449 -25.05 6.47 1.28
C ARG A 449 -24.67 7.48 2.36
N GLY A 450 -23.44 8.00 2.31
CA GLY A 450 -22.93 8.98 3.26
C GLY A 450 -23.48 10.38 3.05
N VAL A 451 -23.10 11.29 3.95
CA VAL A 451 -23.37 12.72 3.77
C VAL A 451 -22.36 13.34 2.81
N ARG A 452 -22.68 14.52 2.25
CA ARG A 452 -21.75 15.21 1.35
C ARG A 452 -20.50 15.62 2.11
N LEU A 453 -19.31 15.44 1.52
CA LEU A 453 -18.03 15.80 2.16
C LEU A 453 -18.01 17.24 2.68
N SER A 454 -18.53 18.21 1.91
CA SER A 454 -18.57 19.62 2.32
C SER A 454 -19.36 19.89 3.60
N SER A 455 -20.30 19.01 3.96
CA SER A 455 -21.06 19.14 5.22
C SER A 455 -20.32 18.59 6.43
N LEU A 456 -19.27 17.78 6.22
CA LEU A 456 -18.41 17.25 7.28
C LEU A 456 -17.20 18.11 7.54
N LEU A 457 -16.77 18.93 6.57
CA LEU A 457 -15.64 19.84 6.77
C LEU A 457 -15.98 20.88 7.85
N PRO A 458 -15.02 21.26 8.70
CA PRO A 458 -15.21 22.34 9.67
C PRO A 458 -15.47 23.67 8.97
N ASP A 459 -16.20 24.57 9.65
CA ASP A 459 -16.51 25.89 9.11
C ASP A 459 -15.21 26.68 8.93
N ARG A 460 -14.99 27.25 7.73
CA ARG A 460 -13.78 28.01 7.38
C ARG A 460 -13.45 29.19 8.31
N ARG A 461 -14.39 29.62 9.17
CA ARG A 461 -14.21 30.71 10.13
C ARG A 461 -13.40 30.26 11.35
N ASP A 462 -13.42 28.98 11.68
CA ASP A 462 -12.81 28.44 12.91
C ASP A 462 -11.30 28.25 12.75
N TYR A 463 -10.77 28.21 11.52
CA TYR A 463 -9.33 28.14 11.24
C TYR A 463 -8.53 29.40 11.63
N ARG A 464 -9.17 30.57 11.76
CA ARG A 464 -8.44 31.85 11.92
C ARG A 464 -8.19 32.26 13.36
N PHE A 465 -8.88 31.62 14.30
CA PHE A 465 -8.72 31.87 15.72
C PHE A 465 -8.54 30.51 16.34
N GLY A 466 -7.31 30.14 16.69
CA GLY A 466 -7.00 28.88 17.37
C GLY A 466 -7.61 28.82 18.77
N SER A 467 -8.94 28.81 18.83
CA SER A 467 -9.68 28.52 20.04
C SER A 467 -9.49 27.05 20.34
N GLU A 468 -8.76 26.76 21.42
CA GLU A 468 -8.66 25.44 22.07
C GLU A 468 -10.02 24.94 22.61
N ASP A 469 -11.12 25.64 22.29
CA ASP A 469 -12.48 25.28 22.65
C ASP A 469 -13.07 24.50 21.48
N ASP A 470 -12.71 23.22 21.39
CA ASP A 470 -13.45 22.25 20.59
C ASP A 470 -14.86 22.17 21.22
N GLY A 471 -15.76 23.03 20.73
CA GLY A 471 -17.15 23.03 21.13
C GLY A 471 -17.78 21.65 21.01
N GLU A 472 -18.99 21.50 21.57
CA GLU A 472 -19.70 20.21 21.57
C GLU A 472 -19.70 19.55 20.18
N PRO A 473 -19.41 18.23 20.10
CA PRO A 473 -19.27 17.52 18.83
C PRO A 473 -20.53 17.68 17.97
N GLU A 474 -20.36 18.26 16.78
CA GLU A 474 -21.46 18.49 15.85
C GLU A 474 -21.69 17.28 14.94
N PHE A 475 -22.94 16.83 14.81
CA PHE A 475 -23.30 15.71 13.97
C PHE A 475 -24.18 16.13 12.80
N VAL A 476 -23.89 15.60 11.61
CA VAL A 476 -24.69 15.76 10.40
C VAL A 476 -25.21 14.38 9.99
N ASN A 477 -26.52 14.16 10.11
CA ASN A 477 -27.19 12.88 9.83
C ASN A 477 -26.47 11.65 10.46
N GLY A 478 -26.04 11.79 11.71
CA GLY A 478 -25.36 10.73 12.45
C GLY A 478 -23.87 10.56 12.16
N SER A 479 -23.30 11.34 11.23
CA SER A 479 -21.85 11.46 11.04
C SER A 479 -21.31 12.61 11.87
N LEU A 480 -20.24 12.39 12.63
CA LEU A 480 -19.51 13.45 13.31
C LEU A 480 -18.87 14.35 12.25
N LYS A 481 -18.87 15.67 12.44
CA LYS A 481 -18.06 16.57 11.60
C LYS A 481 -16.57 16.35 11.87
N LEU A 482 -15.75 16.60 10.87
CA LEU A 482 -14.30 16.64 11.04
C LEU A 482 -13.93 17.69 12.10
N PRO A 483 -13.05 17.36 13.06
CA PRO A 483 -12.57 18.31 14.06
C PRO A 483 -11.80 19.44 13.39
N THR A 484 -11.49 20.51 14.12
CA THR A 484 -10.70 21.63 13.58
C THR A 484 -9.25 21.22 13.29
N SER A 485 -8.72 20.28 14.08
CA SER A 485 -7.39 19.69 13.95
C SER A 485 -7.42 18.20 14.26
N PHE A 486 -6.40 17.46 13.80
CA PHE A 486 -6.25 16.02 14.07
C PHE A 486 -4.78 15.64 14.21
N LYS A 487 -4.51 14.54 14.93
CA LYS A 487 -3.16 13.94 14.97
C LYS A 487 -3.03 12.81 13.95
N HIS A 488 -4.02 11.92 13.87
CA HIS A 488 -4.01 10.73 13.02
C HIS A 488 -5.36 10.58 12.31
N LEU A 489 -5.42 10.97 11.03
CA LEU A 489 -6.63 10.86 10.19
C LEU A 489 -6.59 9.56 9.39
N LEU A 490 -7.65 8.77 9.47
CA LEU A 490 -7.83 7.56 8.66
C LEU A 490 -8.98 7.74 7.66
N LEU A 491 -8.67 7.59 6.37
CA LEU A 491 -9.67 7.47 5.31
C LEU A 491 -9.88 6.00 4.96
N VAL A 492 -11.11 5.49 5.08
CA VAL A 492 -11.42 4.08 4.78
C VAL A 492 -12.26 4.01 3.52
N ILE A 493 -11.69 3.37 2.49
CA ILE A 493 -12.28 3.24 1.16
C ILE A 493 -12.80 1.82 0.96
N GLY A 494 -14.03 1.71 0.50
CA GLY A 494 -14.67 0.42 0.21
C GLY A 494 -14.21 -0.23 -1.08
N GLY A 495 -14.55 -1.51 -1.22
CA GLY A 495 -14.44 -2.24 -2.48
C GLY A 495 -15.53 -1.83 -3.46
N VAL A 496 -15.70 -2.62 -4.54
CA VAL A 496 -16.74 -2.40 -5.55
C VAL A 496 -18.16 -2.36 -4.97
N GLN A 497 -18.38 -3.08 -3.86
CA GLN A 497 -19.69 -3.16 -3.18
C GLN A 497 -19.81 -2.20 -1.98
N GLY A 498 -18.84 -1.30 -1.79
CA GLY A 498 -18.77 -0.42 -0.63
C GLY A 498 -18.12 -1.08 0.60
N LEU A 499 -18.27 -0.44 1.75
CA LEU A 499 -17.74 -0.91 3.05
C LEU A 499 -18.74 -1.78 3.82
N GLU A 500 -20.02 -1.72 3.47
CA GLU A 500 -21.08 -2.44 4.15
C GLU A 500 -20.87 -3.97 4.14
N PRO A 501 -20.42 -4.61 3.04
CA PRO A 501 -20.09 -6.03 3.07
C PRO A 501 -18.92 -6.35 4.01
N ALA A 502 -17.88 -5.51 4.02
CA ALA A 502 -16.70 -5.68 4.87
C ALA A 502 -17.05 -5.61 6.37
N VAL A 503 -17.98 -4.72 6.74
CA VAL A 503 -18.47 -4.62 8.12
C VAL A 503 -19.21 -5.89 8.55
N VAL A 504 -20.00 -6.49 7.67
CA VAL A 504 -20.83 -7.67 8.02
C VAL A 504 -20.04 -8.98 7.93
N SER A 505 -18.99 -9.04 7.11
CA SER A 505 -18.09 -10.19 7.01
C SER A 505 -17.07 -10.24 8.16
N ASP A 506 -16.75 -9.10 8.78
CA ASP A 506 -15.85 -9.02 9.91
C ASP A 506 -16.41 -9.73 11.16
N PRO A 507 -15.69 -10.72 11.75
CA PRO A 507 -16.18 -11.48 12.89
C PRO A 507 -16.47 -10.62 14.14
N ILE A 508 -15.61 -9.63 14.43
CA ILE A 508 -15.70 -8.78 15.63
C ILE A 508 -16.84 -7.78 15.49
N LEU A 509 -16.98 -7.14 14.32
CA LEU A 509 -18.07 -6.20 14.07
C LEU A 509 -19.42 -6.94 14.01
N LYS A 510 -19.46 -8.12 13.40
CA LYS A 510 -20.66 -8.96 13.37
C LYS A 510 -21.10 -9.38 14.77
N GLU A 511 -20.17 -9.80 15.63
CA GLU A 511 -20.48 -10.16 17.04
C GLU A 511 -21.05 -8.97 17.82
N LYS A 512 -20.58 -7.74 17.53
CA LYS A 512 -21.11 -6.49 18.09
C LYS A 512 -22.46 -6.06 17.50
N GLY A 513 -23.03 -6.82 16.57
CA GLY A 513 -24.36 -6.58 16.01
C GLY A 513 -24.39 -5.55 14.89
N PHE A 514 -23.26 -5.27 14.24
CA PHE A 514 -23.24 -4.43 13.05
C PHE A 514 -23.93 -5.13 11.87
N THR A 515 -24.72 -4.36 11.11
CA THR A 515 -25.38 -4.78 9.88
C THR A 515 -24.99 -3.84 8.74
N LYS A 516 -25.45 -4.11 7.52
CA LYS A 516 -25.19 -3.22 6.38
C LYS A 516 -25.78 -1.81 6.62
N GLU A 517 -26.95 -1.76 7.23
CA GLU A 517 -27.66 -0.51 7.54
C GLU A 517 -26.95 0.29 8.64
N LYS A 518 -26.24 -0.40 9.54
CA LYS A 518 -25.48 0.19 10.65
C LYS A 518 -23.99 0.31 10.38
N ALA A 519 -23.53 0.04 9.16
CA ALA A 519 -22.10 0.06 8.83
C ALA A 519 -21.45 1.41 9.13
N HIS A 520 -22.19 2.50 8.90
CA HIS A 520 -21.76 3.87 9.21
C HIS A 520 -21.43 4.09 10.69
N GLU A 521 -22.02 3.33 11.61
CA GLU A 521 -21.78 3.48 13.06
C GLU A 521 -20.36 3.05 13.49
N ALA A 522 -19.64 2.32 12.61
CA ALA A 522 -18.27 1.84 12.85
C ALA A 522 -17.20 2.91 12.60
N PHE A 523 -17.61 4.09 12.11
CA PHE A 523 -16.75 5.21 11.75
C PHE A 523 -17.22 6.47 12.47
N ASP A 524 -16.35 7.49 12.52
CA ASP A 524 -16.70 8.81 13.05
C ASP A 524 -17.50 9.58 12.00
N GLY A 525 -17.01 9.61 10.76
CA GLY A 525 -17.69 10.19 9.61
C GLY A 525 -18.06 9.16 8.54
N TRP A 526 -19.20 9.35 7.88
CA TRP A 526 -19.65 8.53 6.77
C TRP A 526 -19.98 9.40 5.55
N VAL A 527 -19.17 9.32 4.50
CA VAL A 527 -19.15 10.34 3.44
C VAL A 527 -19.43 9.79 2.05
N ASP A 528 -20.28 10.50 1.32
CA ASP A 528 -20.39 10.43 -0.13
C ASP A 528 -19.44 11.45 -0.77
N LEU A 529 -18.43 10.92 -1.47
CA LEU A 529 -17.39 11.72 -2.12
C LEU A 529 -17.90 12.45 -3.36
N VAL A 530 -18.88 11.89 -4.07
CA VAL A 530 -19.37 12.46 -5.34
C VAL A 530 -20.90 12.33 -5.41
N PRO A 531 -21.63 13.19 -4.68
CA PRO A 531 -23.08 13.22 -4.74
C PRO A 531 -23.60 13.44 -6.15
N GLY A 532 -24.48 12.55 -6.61
CA GLY A 532 -25.02 12.62 -7.98
C GLY A 532 -24.03 12.19 -9.06
N GLN A 533 -23.05 11.33 -8.73
CA GLN A 533 -22.12 10.74 -9.69
C GLN A 533 -22.80 10.27 -10.98
N GLY A 534 -22.17 10.56 -12.13
CA GLY A 534 -22.69 10.17 -13.45
C GLY A 534 -22.42 8.71 -13.84
N SER A 535 -21.59 8.00 -13.07
CA SER A 535 -21.36 6.56 -13.20
C SER A 535 -22.17 5.82 -12.14
N ARG A 536 -22.56 4.57 -12.40
CA ARG A 536 -23.21 3.73 -11.37
C ARG A 536 -22.27 3.32 -10.24
N THR A 537 -20.97 3.30 -10.52
CA THR A 537 -19.95 2.84 -9.58
C THR A 537 -18.71 3.72 -9.73
N ILE A 538 -18.09 4.07 -8.61
CA ILE A 538 -16.73 4.61 -8.54
C ILE A 538 -15.84 3.47 -8.08
N ARG A 539 -14.77 3.17 -8.81
CA ARG A 539 -13.86 2.08 -8.44
C ARG A 539 -12.95 2.51 -7.29
N THR A 540 -12.46 1.55 -6.51
CA THR A 540 -11.60 1.82 -5.33
C THR A 540 -10.41 2.71 -5.66
N GLU A 541 -9.71 2.47 -6.78
CA GLU A 541 -8.57 3.30 -7.16
C GLU A 541 -8.95 4.72 -7.60
N GLU A 542 -10.19 4.94 -8.06
CA GLU A 542 -10.72 6.27 -8.38
C GLU A 542 -11.16 6.99 -7.09
N ALA A 543 -11.83 6.26 -6.19
CA ALA A 543 -12.29 6.75 -4.90
C ALA A 543 -11.14 7.25 -4.01
N VAL A 544 -9.97 6.59 -4.06
CA VAL A 544 -8.77 7.05 -3.33
C VAL A 544 -8.35 8.46 -3.78
N TRP A 545 -8.29 8.73 -5.08
CA TRP A 545 -7.99 10.08 -5.60
C TRP A 545 -9.04 11.11 -5.17
N LEU A 546 -10.32 10.74 -5.23
CA LEU A 546 -11.42 11.63 -4.87
C LEU A 546 -11.43 11.95 -3.37
N ALA A 547 -11.19 10.95 -2.52
CA ALA A 547 -11.12 11.12 -1.06
C ALA A 547 -9.96 12.03 -0.67
N LEU A 548 -8.76 11.73 -1.20
CA LEU A 548 -7.55 12.50 -0.91
C LEU A 548 -7.65 13.93 -1.44
N MET A 549 -8.18 14.13 -2.66
CA MET A 549 -8.38 15.47 -3.19
C MET A 549 -9.47 16.25 -2.44
N GLY A 550 -10.59 15.61 -2.12
CA GLY A 550 -11.71 16.23 -1.42
C GLY A 550 -11.33 16.68 -0.01
N THR A 551 -10.43 15.96 0.66
CA THR A 551 -9.93 16.28 2.01
C THR A 551 -8.65 17.11 2.00
N ARG A 552 -8.06 17.40 0.83
CA ARG A 552 -6.75 18.05 0.70
C ARG A 552 -6.66 19.39 1.45
N GLU A 553 -7.64 20.26 1.27
CA GLU A 553 -7.62 21.58 1.92
C GLU A 553 -7.66 21.48 3.44
N TYR A 554 -8.45 20.53 3.96
CA TYR A 554 -8.54 20.24 5.39
C TYR A 554 -7.20 19.71 5.93
N VAL A 555 -6.63 18.72 5.24
CA VAL A 555 -5.36 18.10 5.60
C VAL A 555 -4.20 19.09 5.55
N GLU A 556 -4.09 19.92 4.51
CA GLU A 556 -3.03 20.94 4.42
C GLU A 556 -3.22 22.11 5.40
N GLY A 557 -4.45 22.36 5.85
CA GLY A 557 -4.78 23.37 6.84
C GLY A 557 -4.50 22.96 8.30
N ASN A 558 -4.13 21.70 8.55
CA ASN A 558 -3.76 21.18 9.86
C ASN A 558 -2.32 21.66 10.19
N VAL A 559 -2.15 22.70 11.02
CA VAL A 559 -0.87 23.44 11.21
C VAL A 559 -0.43 23.53 12.66
#